data_AF-A0A847GVK0-F1
#
_entry.id   AF-A0A847GVK0-F1
#
_cell.length_a   1.000
_cell.length_b   1.000
_cell.length_c   1.000
_cell.angle_alpha   90.00
_cell.angle_beta   90.00
_cell.angle_gamma   90.00
#
_symmetry.space_group_name_H-M   'P 1'
#
loop_
_entity.id
_entity.type
_entity.pdbx_description
1 polymer ?
#
loop_
_entity_poly.entity_id
_entity_poly.type
_entity_poly.pdbx_seq_one_letter_code
_entity_poly.pdbx_strand_id
1 'polypeptide(L)'
;MLVKHIIGVDLTDPYARSPRKVDVAVLDAATGTVRFDDFQWTSHNPQDAWSLLSPFTGDHAIVVIDGPQALAARGASCRVVERELRAPGRTPDELPEPRSRPFAGYIRGSIEFFKVLLKIPPQRVQLARPGEVYSGGVLLLEAFPGAAWPKLAGARLPSKATSRGRDARAELLRDAGLTLPGGRLTHDRLDAAICALLGWWYVSRCDAVELVGSEVFSDDNQERREGQILQPKVPVEKWPREEYIAPRKAGLLHKSEKVPVVEEKGGEQQAVPNNVAPCLRCDWVYFATPARADQVGTYELAAQEGLIARTLFQDCKDPMKWQSISRTQKLAPQQTVLLCYGEEGRYRPLARCRIDAPDQPVTATNAATGREWRFPACCFVENELAEWLMHLGYPNDPRLGHYTAIVVDVEEDLQNRDLQIVRPKGQDAILPWGLVFP
;
A
#
# COMPACT_ATOMS: atom_id res chain seq x y z
N MET A 1 -0.83 -26.86 -21.82
CA MET A 1 -2.02 -25.99 -21.92
C MET A 1 -1.50 -24.55 -21.86
N LEU A 2 -1.77 -23.73 -22.88
CA LEU A 2 -1.24 -22.36 -22.94
C LEU A 2 -2.26 -21.42 -22.29
N VAL A 3 -1.91 -20.91 -21.11
CA VAL A 3 -2.62 -19.76 -20.51
C VAL A 3 -2.37 -18.57 -21.42
N LYS A 4 -3.44 -17.93 -21.90
CA LYS A 4 -3.33 -16.78 -22.81
C LYS A 4 -3.35 -15.46 -22.08
N HIS A 5 -4.18 -15.37 -21.04
CA HIS A 5 -4.43 -14.14 -20.32
C HIS A 5 -4.20 -14.34 -18.83
N ILE A 6 -3.41 -13.43 -18.26
CA ILE A 6 -3.26 -13.28 -16.82
C ILE A 6 -3.89 -11.94 -16.44
N ILE A 7 -4.70 -11.93 -15.40
CA ILE A 7 -5.50 -10.79 -15.00
C ILE A 7 -5.10 -10.46 -13.57
N GLY A 8 -4.55 -9.27 -13.36
CA GLY A 8 -4.33 -8.71 -12.04
C GLY A 8 -5.42 -7.71 -11.69
N VAL A 9 -5.92 -7.75 -10.46
CA VAL A 9 -7.04 -6.93 -10.01
C VAL A 9 -6.65 -6.21 -8.72
N ASP A 10 -6.73 -4.88 -8.72
CA ASP A 10 -6.61 -4.06 -7.50
C ASP A 10 -8.01 -3.68 -6.99
N LEU A 11 -8.58 -4.47 -6.07
CA LEU A 11 -9.93 -4.20 -5.57
C LEU A 11 -9.97 -2.90 -4.76
N THR A 12 -11.09 -2.19 -4.89
CA THR A 12 -11.43 -1.04 -4.04
C THR A 12 -12.49 -1.42 -3.02
N ASP A 13 -12.65 -0.60 -1.97
CA ASP A 13 -13.79 -0.68 -1.05
C ASP A 13 -15.11 -0.31 -1.77
N PRO A 14 -16.03 -1.28 -2.02
CA PRO A 14 -17.30 -0.99 -2.69
C PRO A 14 -18.32 -0.29 -1.78
N TYR A 15 -18.04 -0.15 -0.48
CA TYR A 15 -18.89 0.51 0.52
C TYR A 15 -18.38 1.89 0.95
N ALA A 16 -17.27 2.35 0.36
CA ALA A 16 -16.81 3.73 0.51
C ALA A 16 -17.92 4.72 0.15
N ARG A 17 -17.86 5.94 0.69
CA ARG A 17 -18.86 6.98 0.35
C ARG A 17 -18.88 7.31 -1.15
N SER A 18 -17.75 7.13 -1.81
CA SER A 18 -17.58 7.30 -3.24
C SER A 18 -16.66 6.19 -3.73
N PRO A 19 -17.19 4.98 -4.00
CA PRO A 19 -16.39 3.86 -4.46
C PRO A 19 -15.70 4.22 -5.78
N ARG A 20 -14.37 4.06 -5.85
CA ARG A 20 -13.66 4.17 -7.11
C ARG A 20 -13.93 2.94 -7.98
N LYS A 21 -13.54 3.01 -9.25
CA LYS A 21 -13.49 1.83 -10.10
C LYS A 21 -12.35 0.93 -9.63
N VAL A 22 -12.47 -0.36 -9.92
CA VAL A 22 -11.41 -1.33 -9.75
C VAL A 22 -10.46 -1.25 -10.93
N ASP A 23 -9.16 -1.16 -10.66
CA ASP A 23 -8.12 -1.20 -11.69
C ASP A 23 -7.77 -2.64 -12.06
N VAL A 24 -7.68 -2.90 -13.36
CA VAL A 24 -7.39 -4.23 -13.90
C VAL A 24 -6.19 -4.16 -14.83
N ALA A 25 -5.24 -5.05 -14.63
CA ALA A 25 -4.14 -5.28 -15.55
C ALA A 25 -4.37 -6.61 -16.29
N VAL A 26 -4.57 -6.54 -17.61
CA VAL A 26 -4.65 -7.73 -18.46
C VAL A 26 -3.31 -7.91 -19.15
N LEU A 27 -2.63 -8.99 -18.80
CA LEU A 27 -1.33 -9.39 -19.31
C LEU A 27 -1.49 -10.50 -20.35
N ASP A 28 -0.95 -10.25 -21.54
CA ASP A 28 -0.76 -11.26 -22.58
C ASP A 28 0.46 -12.12 -22.23
N ALA A 29 0.23 -13.40 -21.92
CA ALA A 29 1.27 -14.29 -21.43
C ALA A 29 2.33 -14.67 -22.48
N ALA A 30 2.06 -14.45 -23.77
CA ALA A 30 2.98 -14.74 -24.86
C ALA A 30 3.95 -13.57 -25.11
N THR A 31 3.48 -12.33 -24.94
CA THR A 31 4.25 -11.12 -25.25
C THR A 31 4.77 -10.38 -24.02
N GLY A 32 4.22 -10.65 -22.83
CA GLY A 32 4.50 -9.86 -21.63
C GLY A 32 3.82 -8.49 -21.63
N THR A 33 2.96 -8.19 -22.61
CA THR A 33 2.32 -6.88 -22.75
C THR A 33 1.14 -6.73 -21.80
N VAL A 34 1.11 -5.62 -21.07
CA VAL A 34 0.01 -5.26 -20.16
C VAL A 34 -0.87 -4.21 -20.82
N ARG A 35 -2.19 -4.39 -20.73
CA ARG A 35 -3.19 -3.34 -20.95
C ARG A 35 -3.96 -3.11 -19.65
N PHE A 36 -4.36 -1.87 -19.42
CA PHE A 36 -5.17 -1.50 -18.26
C PHE A 36 -6.62 -1.31 -18.66
N ASP A 37 -7.52 -1.91 -17.90
CA ASP A 37 -8.95 -1.68 -17.95
C ASP A 37 -9.43 -1.17 -16.59
N ASP A 38 -10.66 -0.66 -16.56
CA ASP A 38 -11.38 -0.40 -15.32
C ASP A 38 -12.67 -1.23 -15.29
N PHE A 39 -13.10 -1.62 -14.10
CA PHE A 39 -14.43 -2.21 -13.91
C PHE A 39 -15.12 -1.65 -12.67
N GLN A 40 -16.45 -1.57 -12.73
CA GLN A 40 -17.25 -1.17 -11.58
C GLN A 40 -17.65 -2.42 -10.80
N TRP A 41 -17.16 -2.55 -9.57
CA TRP A 41 -17.69 -3.53 -8.62
C TRP A 41 -18.72 -2.86 -7.73
N THR A 42 -19.95 -3.31 -7.78
CA THR A 42 -20.93 -3.02 -6.73
C THR A 42 -21.25 -4.32 -6.01
N SER A 43 -21.06 -4.36 -4.69
CA SER A 43 -21.27 -5.58 -3.88
C SER A 43 -22.70 -6.14 -3.94
N HIS A 44 -23.61 -5.45 -4.60
CA HIS A 44 -25.03 -5.78 -4.68
C HIS A 44 -25.41 -6.50 -5.99
N ASN A 45 -24.51 -6.57 -6.98
CA ASN A 45 -24.82 -7.20 -8.26
C ASN A 45 -23.79 -8.28 -8.64
N PRO A 46 -24.11 -9.57 -8.45
CA PRO A 46 -23.25 -10.67 -8.85
C PRO A 46 -22.86 -10.67 -10.33
N GLN A 47 -23.67 -10.05 -11.20
CA GLN A 47 -23.39 -9.93 -12.63
C GLN A 47 -22.16 -9.05 -12.90
N ASP A 48 -21.86 -8.09 -12.01
CA ASP A 48 -20.72 -7.19 -12.14
C ASP A 48 -19.39 -7.96 -12.00
N ALA A 49 -19.28 -8.84 -11.00
CA ALA A 49 -18.10 -9.71 -10.83
C ALA A 49 -17.93 -10.68 -12.00
N TRP A 50 -19.04 -11.21 -12.54
CA TRP A 50 -18.97 -12.05 -13.72
C TRP A 50 -18.53 -11.29 -14.97
N SER A 51 -18.91 -10.02 -15.11
CA SER A 51 -18.51 -9.20 -16.26
C SER A 51 -17.00 -9.12 -16.43
N LEU A 52 -16.24 -9.13 -15.32
CA LEU A 52 -14.77 -9.19 -15.33
C LEU A 52 -14.24 -10.47 -15.97
N LEU A 53 -14.83 -11.63 -15.63
CA LEU A 53 -14.35 -12.93 -16.10
C LEU A 53 -14.94 -13.36 -17.44
N SER A 54 -16.13 -12.87 -17.79
CA SER A 54 -16.88 -13.32 -18.97
C SER A 54 -16.08 -13.30 -20.29
N PRO A 55 -15.20 -12.31 -20.56
CA PRO A 55 -14.40 -12.28 -21.79
C PRO A 55 -13.37 -13.42 -21.87
N PHE A 56 -13.02 -14.02 -20.74
CA PHE A 56 -11.91 -14.97 -20.62
C PHE A 56 -12.37 -16.41 -20.38
N THR A 57 -13.67 -16.65 -20.21
CA THR A 57 -14.17 -17.96 -19.78
C THR A 57 -14.14 -19.06 -20.83
N GLY A 58 -13.79 -18.73 -22.08
CA GLY A 58 -13.45 -19.69 -23.13
C GLY A 58 -11.94 -19.97 -23.24
N ASP A 59 -11.10 -19.20 -22.54
CA ASP A 59 -9.65 -19.34 -22.52
C ASP A 59 -9.18 -19.80 -21.14
N HIS A 60 -8.04 -20.49 -21.08
CA HIS A 60 -7.38 -20.75 -19.80
C HIS A 60 -6.83 -19.42 -19.27
N ALA A 61 -7.43 -18.92 -18.20
CA ALA A 61 -7.03 -17.65 -17.58
C ALA A 61 -6.62 -17.82 -16.11
N ILE A 62 -5.78 -16.91 -15.64
CA ILE A 62 -5.40 -16.77 -14.24
C ILE A 62 -5.80 -15.39 -13.78
N VAL A 63 -6.46 -15.31 -12.63
CA VAL A 63 -6.90 -14.05 -12.03
C VAL A 63 -6.28 -13.97 -10.65
N VAL A 64 -5.49 -12.93 -10.43
CA VAL A 64 -4.82 -12.64 -9.16
C VAL A 64 -5.43 -11.37 -8.60
N ILE A 65 -6.00 -11.46 -7.41
CA ILE A 65 -6.82 -10.40 -6.81
C ILE A 65 -6.12 -9.87 -5.57
N ASP A 66 -5.96 -8.54 -5.49
CA ASP A 66 -5.59 -7.86 -4.25
C ASP A 66 -6.81 -7.79 -3.34
N GLY A 67 -6.94 -8.78 -2.45
CA GLY A 67 -7.95 -8.80 -1.41
C GLY A 67 -8.23 -10.18 -0.82
N PRO A 68 -8.66 -10.24 0.44
CA PRO A 68 -8.91 -11.49 1.15
C PRO A 68 -9.97 -12.34 0.46
N GLN A 69 -9.66 -13.63 0.24
CA GLN A 69 -10.61 -14.60 -0.35
C GLN A 69 -11.54 -15.29 0.66
N ALA A 70 -11.27 -15.12 1.96
CA ALA A 70 -11.89 -15.87 3.06
C ALA A 70 -11.68 -15.18 4.41
N LEU A 71 -12.39 -15.65 5.44
CA LEU A 71 -12.34 -15.13 6.82
C LEU A 71 -11.18 -15.77 7.62
N ALA A 72 -10.85 -15.24 8.80
CA ALA A 72 -9.96 -15.94 9.74
C ALA A 72 -10.63 -17.19 10.33
N ALA A 73 -9.83 -18.12 10.85
CA ALA A 73 -10.31 -19.22 11.67
C ALA A 73 -11.21 -18.71 12.83
N ARG A 74 -12.20 -19.50 13.25
CA ARG A 74 -13.14 -19.12 14.32
C ARG A 74 -12.41 -18.68 15.59
N GLY A 75 -12.82 -17.55 16.16
CA GLY A 75 -12.23 -16.95 17.35
C GLY A 75 -10.92 -16.17 17.10
N ALA A 76 -10.39 -16.15 15.87
CA ALA A 76 -9.19 -15.40 15.55
C ALA A 76 -9.51 -13.97 15.09
N SER A 77 -8.68 -13.02 15.52
CA SER A 77 -8.82 -11.60 15.16
C SER A 77 -8.27 -11.25 13.77
N CYS A 78 -7.46 -12.12 13.17
CA CYS A 78 -6.89 -11.96 11.83
C CYS A 78 -6.50 -13.31 11.21
N ARG A 79 -6.40 -13.39 9.88
CA ARG A 79 -5.86 -14.58 9.19
C ARG A 79 -4.38 -14.77 9.50
N VAL A 80 -3.92 -16.01 9.46
CA VAL A 80 -2.50 -16.36 9.71
C VAL A 80 -1.60 -15.63 8.72
N VAL A 81 -1.94 -15.66 7.43
CA VAL A 81 -1.15 -15.06 6.36
C VAL A 81 -0.99 -13.54 6.50
N GLU A 82 -2.02 -12.84 6.97
CA GLU A 82 -1.98 -11.40 7.19
C GLU A 82 -1.03 -11.04 8.33
N ARG A 83 -0.97 -11.88 9.37
CA ARG A 83 0.00 -11.72 10.46
C ARG A 83 1.43 -11.94 9.97
N GLU A 84 1.66 -12.99 9.21
CA GLU A 84 2.97 -13.30 8.63
C GLU A 84 3.49 -12.19 7.70
N LEU A 85 2.63 -11.69 6.82
CA LEU A 85 2.96 -10.63 5.86
C LEU A 85 2.82 -9.22 6.45
N ARG A 86 2.43 -9.09 7.71
CA ARG A 86 2.15 -7.80 8.39
C ARG A 86 1.19 -6.91 7.59
N ALA A 87 0.17 -7.52 6.97
CA ALA A 87 -0.84 -6.78 6.22
C ALA A 87 -1.61 -5.80 7.13
N PRO A 88 -1.88 -4.57 6.67
CA PRO A 88 -2.62 -3.58 7.46
C PRO A 88 -4.11 -3.97 7.61
N GLY A 89 -4.71 -4.52 6.55
CA GLY A 89 -6.03 -5.14 6.59
C GLY A 89 -5.99 -6.44 7.40
N ARG A 90 -6.68 -6.45 8.55
CA ARG A 90 -6.82 -7.63 9.41
C ARG A 90 -8.21 -8.22 9.24
N THR A 91 -8.35 -9.31 8.50
CA THR A 91 -9.62 -10.00 8.25
C THR A 91 -9.99 -10.87 9.44
N PRO A 92 -11.10 -10.62 10.16
CA PRO A 92 -11.45 -11.38 11.35
C PRO A 92 -12.24 -12.64 10.98
N ASP A 93 -12.69 -13.37 11.99
CA ASP A 93 -13.52 -14.56 11.85
C ASP A 93 -14.98 -14.25 11.47
N GLU A 94 -15.42 -13.01 11.62
CA GLU A 94 -16.73 -12.56 11.14
C GLU A 94 -16.58 -11.51 10.05
N LEU A 95 -17.55 -11.46 9.14
CA LEU A 95 -17.55 -10.45 8.09
C LEU A 95 -17.74 -9.07 8.74
N PRO A 96 -16.78 -8.13 8.62
CA PRO A 96 -16.90 -6.88 9.33
C PRO A 96 -18.01 -6.02 8.70
N GLU A 97 -18.75 -5.29 9.55
CA GLU A 97 -19.70 -4.30 9.06
C GLU A 97 -18.96 -3.15 8.36
N PRO A 98 -19.44 -2.67 7.19
CA PRO A 98 -18.80 -1.56 6.50
C PRO A 98 -18.62 -0.36 7.43
N ARG A 99 -17.46 0.31 7.33
CA ARG A 99 -17.11 1.50 8.13
C ARG A 99 -17.01 1.25 9.65
N SER A 100 -17.10 0.00 10.12
CA SER A 100 -16.88 -0.31 11.55
C SER A 100 -15.44 -0.07 12.00
N ARG A 101 -14.47 -0.17 11.08
CA ARG A 101 -13.04 0.04 11.31
C ARG A 101 -12.31 0.24 9.96
N PRO A 102 -11.03 0.66 9.95
CA PRO A 102 -10.25 0.75 8.73
C PRO A 102 -10.29 -0.56 7.92
N PHE A 103 -10.35 -0.43 6.58
CA PHE A 103 -10.42 -1.53 5.62
C PHE A 103 -11.66 -2.46 5.73
N ALA A 104 -12.62 -2.20 6.63
CA ALA A 104 -13.76 -3.10 6.83
C ALA A 104 -14.60 -3.30 5.55
N GLY A 105 -14.88 -2.22 4.81
CA GLY A 105 -15.64 -2.31 3.56
C GLY A 105 -14.85 -3.02 2.45
N TYR A 106 -13.55 -2.75 2.31
CA TYR A 106 -12.65 -3.47 1.40
C TYR A 106 -12.61 -4.99 1.70
N ILE A 107 -12.37 -5.38 2.96
CA ILE A 107 -12.33 -6.79 3.39
C ILE A 107 -13.65 -7.48 3.06
N ARG A 108 -14.77 -6.86 3.43
CA ARG A 108 -16.11 -7.39 3.14
C ARG A 108 -16.33 -7.52 1.64
N GLY A 109 -16.03 -6.47 0.89
CA GLY A 109 -16.19 -6.41 -0.55
C GLY A 109 -15.40 -7.49 -1.29
N SER A 110 -14.16 -7.75 -0.87
CA SER A 110 -13.33 -8.81 -1.44
C SER A 110 -13.88 -10.21 -1.14
N ILE A 111 -14.26 -10.49 0.11
CA ILE A 111 -14.83 -11.80 0.48
C ILE A 111 -16.13 -12.07 -0.30
N GLU A 112 -17.00 -11.06 -0.41
CA GLU A 112 -18.22 -11.16 -1.21
C GLU A 112 -17.92 -11.33 -2.70
N PHE A 113 -16.90 -10.66 -3.24
CA PHE A 113 -16.44 -10.82 -4.62
C PHE A 113 -16.01 -12.27 -4.90
N PHE A 114 -15.12 -12.84 -4.09
CA PHE A 114 -14.74 -14.25 -4.19
C PHE A 114 -15.92 -15.20 -3.98
N LYS A 115 -16.87 -14.88 -3.09
CA LYS A 115 -18.10 -15.68 -2.89
C LYS A 115 -18.94 -15.71 -4.17
N VAL A 116 -19.08 -14.59 -4.88
CA VAL A 116 -19.79 -14.55 -6.16
C VAL A 116 -19.07 -15.36 -7.22
N LEU A 117 -17.76 -15.16 -7.39
CA LEU A 117 -17.00 -15.88 -8.41
C LEU A 117 -17.03 -17.40 -8.21
N LEU A 118 -16.96 -17.86 -6.97
CA LEU A 118 -16.95 -19.28 -6.64
C LEU A 118 -18.34 -19.94 -6.61
N LYS A 119 -19.42 -19.19 -6.91
CA LYS A 119 -20.73 -19.79 -7.27
C LYS A 119 -20.76 -20.31 -8.71
N ILE A 120 -19.80 -19.90 -9.54
CA ILE A 120 -19.65 -20.39 -10.90
C ILE A 120 -19.13 -21.83 -10.85
N PRO A 121 -19.59 -22.74 -11.73
CA PRO A 121 -19.19 -24.14 -11.68
C PRO A 121 -17.65 -24.31 -11.66
N PRO A 122 -17.12 -25.27 -10.88
CA PRO A 122 -15.68 -25.44 -10.68
C PRO A 122 -14.91 -25.76 -11.96
N GLN A 123 -15.58 -26.29 -12.98
CA GLN A 123 -14.99 -26.51 -14.31
C GLN A 123 -14.68 -25.20 -15.06
N ARG A 124 -15.24 -24.08 -14.59
CA ARG A 124 -15.07 -22.74 -15.18
C ARG A 124 -14.29 -21.80 -14.26
N VAL A 125 -14.45 -21.89 -12.95
CA VAL A 125 -13.76 -21.03 -11.99
C VAL A 125 -13.39 -21.86 -10.76
N GLN A 126 -12.10 -21.87 -10.41
CA GLN A 126 -11.61 -22.59 -9.24
C GLN A 126 -10.56 -21.77 -8.50
N LEU A 127 -10.46 -21.98 -7.19
CA LEU A 127 -9.40 -21.42 -6.37
C LEU A 127 -8.11 -22.23 -6.56
N ALA A 128 -6.96 -21.57 -6.60
CA ALA A 128 -5.68 -22.28 -6.60
C ALA A 128 -5.46 -23.05 -5.31
N ARG A 129 -4.93 -24.26 -5.45
CA ARG A 129 -4.56 -25.14 -4.34
C ARG A 129 -3.17 -25.73 -4.59
N PRO A 130 -2.33 -25.85 -3.54
CA PRO A 130 -1.03 -26.49 -3.67
C PRO A 130 -1.14 -27.91 -4.23
N GLY A 131 -0.34 -28.20 -5.26
CA GLY A 131 -0.25 -29.55 -5.84
C GLY A 131 -1.42 -29.97 -6.74
N GLU A 132 -2.49 -29.17 -6.87
CA GLU A 132 -3.57 -29.47 -7.82
C GLU A 132 -3.18 -29.09 -9.25
N VAL A 133 -3.48 -30.00 -10.20
CA VAL A 133 -3.25 -29.75 -11.63
C VAL A 133 -4.41 -28.94 -12.18
N TYR A 134 -4.12 -27.73 -12.64
CA TYR A 134 -5.08 -26.87 -13.32
C TYR A 134 -5.61 -27.53 -14.60
N SER A 135 -6.91 -27.82 -14.64
CA SER A 135 -7.55 -28.62 -15.69
C SER A 135 -8.38 -27.80 -16.69
N GLY A 136 -8.65 -26.52 -16.41
CA GLY A 136 -9.43 -25.66 -17.28
C GLY A 136 -10.07 -24.45 -16.60
N GLY A 137 -10.55 -23.51 -17.41
CA GLY A 137 -11.37 -22.38 -16.94
C GLY A 137 -10.57 -21.16 -16.48
N VAL A 138 -10.87 -20.70 -15.26
CA VAL A 138 -10.24 -19.56 -14.60
C VAL A 138 -9.70 -20.02 -13.25
N LEU A 139 -8.41 -19.78 -13.02
CA LEU A 139 -7.77 -20.01 -11.73
C LEU A 139 -7.74 -18.71 -10.92
N LEU A 140 -8.31 -18.71 -9.72
CA LEU A 140 -8.30 -17.58 -8.80
C LEU A 140 -7.16 -17.71 -7.79
N LEU A 141 -6.41 -16.63 -7.61
CA LEU A 141 -5.35 -16.48 -6.61
C LEU A 141 -5.57 -15.15 -5.86
N GLU A 142 -5.12 -15.11 -4.62
CA GLU A 142 -5.03 -13.89 -3.82
C GLU A 142 -3.58 -13.38 -3.84
N ALA A 143 -3.38 -12.07 -3.88
CA ALA A 143 -2.09 -11.41 -3.72
C ALA A 143 -2.21 -10.24 -2.72
N PHE A 144 -1.06 -9.74 -2.28
CA PHE A 144 -0.95 -8.54 -1.46
C PHE A 144 0.25 -7.70 -1.96
N PRO A 145 0.02 -6.72 -2.83
CA PRO A 145 1.06 -5.86 -3.42
C PRO A 145 1.96 -5.20 -2.37
N GLY A 146 1.40 -4.80 -1.22
CA GLY A 146 2.15 -4.17 -0.14
C GLY A 146 3.36 -4.98 0.35
N ALA A 147 3.25 -6.31 0.40
CA ALA A 147 4.37 -7.20 0.71
C ALA A 147 5.16 -7.63 -0.54
N ALA A 148 4.53 -7.65 -1.70
CA ALA A 148 5.18 -8.08 -2.94
C ALA A 148 6.23 -7.07 -3.41
N TRP A 149 5.96 -5.76 -3.31
CA TRP A 149 6.87 -4.72 -3.78
C TRP A 149 8.24 -4.74 -3.08
N PRO A 150 8.35 -4.73 -1.74
CA PRO A 150 9.66 -4.77 -1.09
C PRO A 150 10.41 -6.08 -1.36
N LYS A 151 9.69 -7.21 -1.45
CA LYS A 151 10.29 -8.50 -1.81
C LYS A 151 10.85 -8.50 -3.23
N LEU A 152 10.09 -7.97 -4.19
CA LEU A 152 10.50 -7.85 -5.59
C LEU A 152 11.68 -6.90 -5.76
N ALA A 153 11.67 -5.77 -5.05
CA ALA A 153 12.76 -4.79 -5.08
C ALA A 153 14.02 -5.25 -4.33
N GLY A 154 13.89 -6.13 -3.35
CA GLY A 154 14.98 -6.49 -2.42
C GLY A 154 15.36 -5.36 -1.44
N ALA A 155 14.62 -4.25 -1.46
CA ALA A 155 14.83 -3.08 -0.62
C ALA A 155 13.51 -2.31 -0.44
N ARG A 156 13.54 -1.30 0.43
CA ARG A 156 12.41 -0.38 0.59
C ARG A 156 12.31 0.54 -0.63
N LEU A 157 11.11 0.65 -1.19
CA LEU A 157 10.81 1.59 -2.28
C LEU A 157 10.33 2.94 -1.74
N PRO A 158 10.52 4.02 -2.52
CA PRO A 158 9.87 5.29 -2.23
C PRO A 158 8.34 5.13 -2.18
N SER A 159 7.66 6.05 -1.47
CA SER A 159 6.20 5.99 -1.30
C SER A 159 5.46 5.90 -2.64
N LYS A 160 4.43 5.06 -2.71
CA LYS A 160 3.56 4.90 -3.89
C LYS A 160 2.77 6.18 -4.24
N ALA A 161 2.58 7.08 -3.28
CA ALA A 161 1.95 8.38 -3.48
C ALA A 161 2.85 9.36 -4.26
N THR A 162 4.16 9.11 -4.32
CA THR A 162 5.12 9.96 -5.03
C THR A 162 5.30 9.58 -6.49
N SER A 163 5.68 10.54 -7.34
CA SER A 163 6.07 10.29 -8.74
C SER A 163 7.22 9.28 -8.80
N ARG A 164 8.27 9.52 -8.01
CA ARG A 164 9.47 8.66 -7.93
C ARG A 164 9.12 7.23 -7.54
N GLY A 165 8.22 7.03 -6.57
CA GLY A 165 7.81 5.70 -6.14
C GLY A 165 6.99 4.96 -7.18
N ARG A 166 6.20 5.66 -8.00
CA ARG A 166 5.49 5.06 -9.14
C ARG A 166 6.43 4.72 -10.29
N ASP A 167 7.38 5.60 -10.59
CA ASP A 167 8.39 5.35 -11.63
C ASP A 167 9.26 4.14 -11.27
N ALA A 168 9.71 4.04 -10.02
CA ALA A 168 10.49 2.89 -9.53
C ALA A 168 9.72 1.56 -9.63
N ARG A 169 8.42 1.56 -9.28
CA ARG A 169 7.56 0.37 -9.43
C ARG A 169 7.34 0.00 -10.89
N ALA A 170 7.13 0.98 -11.77
CA ALA A 170 7.00 0.74 -13.20
C ALA A 170 8.29 0.18 -13.81
N GLU A 171 9.46 0.67 -13.38
CA GLU A 171 10.77 0.15 -13.78
C GLU A 171 10.97 -1.30 -13.32
N LEU A 172 10.66 -1.62 -12.05
CA LEU A 172 10.72 -2.99 -11.55
C LEU A 172 9.85 -3.97 -12.35
N LEU A 173 8.64 -3.57 -12.72
CA LEU A 173 7.76 -4.40 -13.56
C LEU A 173 8.35 -4.62 -14.96
N ARG A 174 8.98 -3.59 -15.54
CA ARG A 174 9.67 -3.71 -16.84
C ARG A 174 10.90 -4.62 -16.74
N ASP A 175 11.69 -4.47 -15.68
CA ASP A 175 12.81 -5.37 -15.39
C ASP A 175 12.35 -6.80 -15.16
N ALA A 176 11.14 -6.99 -14.61
CA ALA A 176 10.50 -8.29 -14.46
C ALA A 176 9.91 -8.86 -15.75
N GLY A 177 10.08 -8.18 -16.89
CA GLY A 177 9.68 -8.64 -18.22
C GLY A 177 8.34 -8.12 -18.73
N LEU A 178 7.68 -7.20 -18.01
CA LEU A 178 6.42 -6.62 -18.48
C LEU A 178 6.65 -5.47 -19.46
N THR A 179 5.85 -5.45 -20.53
CA THR A 179 5.72 -4.28 -21.39
C THR A 179 4.52 -3.47 -20.94
N LEU A 180 4.77 -2.37 -20.23
CA LEU A 180 3.74 -1.45 -19.75
C LEU A 180 3.41 -0.40 -20.82
N PRO A 181 2.16 0.09 -20.89
CA PRO A 181 1.81 1.19 -21.78
C PRO A 181 2.58 2.46 -21.40
N GLY A 182 2.80 3.33 -22.38
CA GLY A 182 3.42 4.64 -22.15
C GLY A 182 2.52 5.57 -21.31
N GLY A 183 3.13 6.64 -20.80
CA GLY A 183 2.44 7.63 -19.97
C GLY A 183 2.56 7.34 -18.46
N ARG A 184 1.94 8.21 -17.65
CA ARG A 184 2.00 8.12 -16.20
C ARG A 184 0.97 7.11 -15.69
N LEU A 185 1.45 6.11 -14.95
CA LEU A 185 0.60 5.10 -14.31
C LEU A 185 0.24 5.53 -12.88
N THR A 186 -0.97 5.20 -12.44
CA THR A 186 -1.39 5.33 -11.04
C THR A 186 -0.80 4.20 -10.21
N HIS A 187 -0.79 4.36 -8.88
CA HIS A 187 -0.31 3.28 -8.02
C HIS A 187 -1.25 2.06 -8.06
N ASP A 188 -2.56 2.26 -8.15
CA ASP A 188 -3.56 1.18 -8.28
C ASP A 188 -3.33 0.32 -9.53
N ARG A 189 -3.02 0.95 -10.68
CA ARG A 189 -2.66 0.23 -11.91
C ARG A 189 -1.36 -0.56 -11.75
N LEU A 190 -0.39 -0.03 -11.01
CA LEU A 190 0.85 -0.73 -10.74
C LEU A 190 0.60 -1.93 -9.81
N ASP A 191 -0.27 -1.78 -8.80
CA ASP A 191 -0.70 -2.84 -7.88
C ASP A 191 -1.46 -3.96 -8.64
N ALA A 192 -2.35 -3.60 -9.56
CA ALA A 192 -2.96 -4.56 -10.49
C ALA A 192 -1.91 -5.25 -11.38
N ALA A 193 -0.92 -4.52 -11.90
CA ALA A 193 0.12 -5.08 -12.76
C ALA A 193 1.05 -6.05 -12.03
N ILE A 194 1.42 -5.81 -10.77
CA ILE A 194 2.18 -6.78 -9.98
C ILE A 194 1.35 -8.03 -9.68
N CYS A 195 0.03 -7.91 -9.43
CA CYS A 195 -0.85 -9.08 -9.34
C CYS A 195 -0.80 -9.91 -10.64
N ALA A 196 -0.87 -9.27 -11.81
CA ALA A 196 -0.76 -9.95 -13.10
C ALA A 196 0.61 -10.61 -13.29
N LEU A 197 1.70 -9.93 -12.91
CA LEU A 197 3.06 -10.48 -12.94
C LEU A 197 3.17 -11.76 -12.10
N LEU A 198 2.65 -11.74 -10.87
CA LEU A 198 2.68 -12.88 -9.97
C LEU A 198 1.93 -14.07 -10.55
N GLY A 199 0.76 -13.85 -11.15
CA GLY A 199 0.01 -14.90 -11.85
C GLY A 199 0.75 -15.46 -13.06
N TRP A 200 1.48 -14.62 -13.78
CA TRP A 200 2.29 -15.05 -14.92
C TRP A 200 3.47 -15.91 -14.45
N TRP A 201 4.16 -15.48 -13.41
CA TRP A 201 5.23 -16.27 -12.77
C TRP A 201 4.70 -17.57 -12.17
N TYR A 202 3.51 -17.59 -11.58
CA TYR A 202 2.91 -18.82 -11.06
C TYR A 202 2.87 -19.96 -12.08
N VAL A 203 2.67 -19.66 -13.38
CA VAL A 203 2.68 -20.68 -14.45
C VAL A 203 3.94 -20.75 -15.29
N SER A 204 4.70 -19.67 -15.41
CA SER A 204 5.92 -19.64 -16.23
C SER A 204 7.20 -19.90 -15.43
N ARG A 205 7.18 -19.61 -14.12
CA ARG A 205 8.32 -19.59 -13.18
C ARG A 205 7.83 -19.90 -11.76
N CYS A 206 7.28 -21.09 -11.53
CA CYS A 206 6.70 -21.44 -10.23
C CYS A 206 7.73 -21.46 -9.07
N ASP A 207 9.03 -21.47 -9.41
CA ASP A 207 10.14 -21.29 -8.49
C ASP A 207 10.35 -19.82 -8.08
N ALA A 208 9.79 -18.85 -8.81
CA ALA A 208 9.86 -17.41 -8.53
C ALA A 208 8.83 -16.90 -7.55
N VAL A 209 7.77 -17.68 -7.31
CA VAL A 209 6.68 -17.32 -6.42
C VAL A 209 6.44 -18.36 -5.34
N GLU A 210 5.85 -17.94 -4.25
CA GLU A 210 5.39 -18.77 -3.14
C GLU A 210 3.95 -18.44 -2.77
N LEU A 211 3.25 -19.44 -2.26
CA LEU A 211 1.96 -19.28 -1.59
C LEU A 211 2.24 -19.24 -0.08
N VAL A 212 2.09 -18.06 0.52
CA VAL A 212 2.32 -17.84 1.97
C VAL A 212 1.01 -18.05 2.71
N GLY A 213 1.05 -18.66 3.90
CA GLY A 213 -0.12 -18.92 4.73
C GLY A 213 -0.71 -20.33 4.60
N SER A 214 -1.87 -20.51 5.24
CA SER A 214 -2.57 -21.80 5.31
C SER A 214 -3.53 -22.00 4.14
N GLU A 215 -3.73 -23.25 3.72
CA GLU A 215 -4.75 -23.60 2.73
C GLU A 215 -6.15 -23.18 3.18
N VAL A 216 -7.00 -22.82 2.21
CA VAL A 216 -8.41 -22.51 2.48
C VAL A 216 -9.16 -23.77 2.89
N PHE A 217 -9.88 -23.70 3.99
CA PHE A 217 -10.81 -24.75 4.43
C PHE A 217 -12.20 -24.18 4.69
N SER A 218 -13.22 -25.04 4.74
CA SER A 218 -14.58 -24.67 5.15
C SER A 218 -14.83 -25.05 6.60
N ASP A 219 -15.47 -24.18 7.37
CA ASP A 219 -15.94 -24.51 8.72
C ASP A 219 -17.31 -25.22 8.70
N ASP A 220 -17.86 -25.52 9.87
CA ASP A 220 -19.17 -26.18 10.02
C ASP A 220 -20.33 -25.41 9.38
N ASN A 221 -20.19 -24.08 9.20
CA ASN A 221 -21.19 -23.23 8.55
C ASN A 221 -20.94 -23.10 7.04
N GLN A 222 -20.01 -23.89 6.48
CA GLN A 222 -19.55 -23.78 5.10
C GLN A 222 -18.94 -22.40 4.77
N GLU A 223 -18.51 -21.65 5.78
CA GLU A 223 -17.75 -20.42 5.57
C GLU A 223 -16.29 -20.75 5.29
N ARG A 224 -15.71 -20.07 4.29
CA ARG A 224 -14.30 -20.26 3.93
C ARG A 224 -13.40 -19.55 4.93
N ARG A 225 -12.35 -20.25 5.35
CA ARG A 225 -11.42 -19.86 6.40
C ARG A 225 -9.98 -19.91 5.89
N GLU A 226 -9.18 -18.99 6.40
CA GLU A 226 -7.77 -18.80 6.04
C GLU A 226 -7.57 -18.62 4.54
N GLY A 227 -6.35 -18.77 4.05
CA GLY A 227 -6.04 -18.66 2.65
C GLY A 227 -4.58 -18.30 2.42
N GLN A 228 -4.17 -18.50 1.18
CA GLN A 228 -2.80 -18.29 0.78
C GLN A 228 -2.69 -17.04 -0.09
N ILE A 229 -1.63 -16.27 0.15
CA ILE A 229 -1.31 -15.07 -0.60
C ILE A 229 -0.09 -15.38 -1.46
N LEU A 230 -0.23 -15.17 -2.78
CA LEU A 230 0.84 -15.30 -3.76
C LEU A 230 1.84 -14.16 -3.60
N GLN A 231 3.12 -14.49 -3.44
CA GLN A 231 4.21 -13.54 -3.20
C GLN A 231 5.46 -13.91 -4.01
N PRO A 232 6.34 -12.94 -4.36
CA PRO A 232 7.66 -13.24 -4.89
C PRO A 232 8.52 -13.97 -3.85
N LYS A 233 9.37 -14.90 -4.28
CA LYS A 233 10.36 -15.57 -3.41
C LYS A 233 11.67 -14.79 -3.27
N VAL A 234 12.15 -14.16 -4.34
CA VAL A 234 13.43 -13.43 -4.36
C VAL A 234 13.35 -12.15 -5.21
N PRO A 235 14.26 -11.18 -4.99
CA PRO A 235 14.28 -9.91 -5.74
C PRO A 235 14.48 -10.08 -7.24
N VAL A 236 13.97 -9.13 -8.03
CA VAL A 236 14.02 -9.12 -9.51
C VAL A 236 15.46 -9.20 -10.04
N GLU A 237 16.42 -8.59 -9.35
CA GLU A 237 17.84 -8.54 -9.73
C GLU A 237 18.51 -9.92 -9.72
N LYS A 238 17.96 -10.88 -8.97
CA LYS A 238 18.49 -12.24 -8.89
C LYS A 238 18.03 -13.13 -10.04
N TRP A 239 17.26 -12.59 -10.98
CA TRP A 239 16.71 -13.35 -12.10
C TRP A 239 17.50 -13.13 -13.40
N PRO A 240 17.86 -14.20 -14.14
CA PRO A 240 18.50 -14.05 -15.44
C PRO A 240 17.56 -13.38 -16.45
N ARG A 241 18.01 -12.29 -17.08
CA ARG A 241 17.25 -11.57 -18.12
C ARG A 241 17.02 -12.40 -19.39
N GLU A 242 17.83 -13.42 -19.63
CA GLU A 242 17.76 -14.25 -20.84
C GLU A 242 16.67 -15.34 -20.79
N GLU A 243 16.06 -15.56 -19.62
CA GLU A 243 15.04 -16.60 -19.42
C GLU A 243 13.58 -16.09 -19.57
N TYR A 244 13.33 -14.85 -19.98
CA TYR A 244 11.95 -14.30 -20.11
C TYR A 244 11.16 -14.88 -21.30
N ILE A 245 11.66 -15.95 -21.93
CA ILE A 245 11.10 -16.56 -23.13
C ILE A 245 9.99 -17.54 -22.74
N ALA A 246 8.76 -17.19 -23.16
CA ALA A 246 7.53 -17.97 -23.34
C ALA A 246 7.19 -19.08 -22.32
N PRO A 247 5.91 -19.24 -21.90
CA PRO A 247 5.51 -20.26 -20.94
C PRO A 247 6.02 -21.65 -21.36
N ARG A 248 6.97 -22.22 -20.60
CA ARG A 248 7.38 -23.61 -20.78
C ARG A 248 6.13 -24.48 -20.58
N LYS A 249 5.95 -25.51 -21.42
CA LYS A 249 4.83 -26.46 -21.29
C LYS A 249 4.77 -26.94 -19.83
N ALA A 250 3.73 -26.51 -19.11
CA ALA A 250 3.54 -26.79 -17.69
C ALA A 250 3.69 -28.29 -17.41
N GLY A 251 4.79 -28.66 -16.77
CA GLY A 251 5.18 -30.02 -16.45
C GLY A 251 5.88 -30.05 -15.09
N LEU A 252 5.08 -30.41 -14.08
CA LEU A 252 5.44 -31.06 -12.81
C LEU A 252 6.36 -30.32 -11.81
N LEU A 253 5.73 -30.02 -10.66
CA LEU A 253 6.29 -29.53 -9.39
C LEU A 253 7.24 -30.56 -8.73
N HIS A 254 8.32 -30.08 -8.14
CA HIS A 254 9.21 -30.85 -7.26
C HIS A 254 9.42 -30.19 -5.90
N LYS A 255 9.75 -31.08 -4.96
CA LYS A 255 9.63 -30.98 -3.49
C LYS A 255 10.54 -29.93 -2.86
N SER A 256 10.02 -29.32 -1.79
CA SER A 256 10.71 -28.37 -0.92
C SER A 256 11.88 -29.00 -0.14
N GLU A 257 13.07 -28.41 -0.25
CA GLU A 257 14.16 -28.62 0.71
C GLU A 257 14.21 -27.50 1.76
N LYS A 258 14.52 -27.89 3.00
CA LYS A 258 14.57 -27.02 4.19
C LYS A 258 15.90 -26.28 4.27
N VAL A 259 15.85 -24.98 4.52
CA VAL A 259 17.02 -24.13 4.85
C VAL A 259 17.15 -24.01 6.38
N PRO A 260 18.37 -24.03 6.96
CA PRO A 260 18.57 -23.98 8.41
C PRO A 260 18.51 -22.54 8.97
N VAL A 261 18.07 -22.47 10.22
CA VAL A 261 17.96 -21.29 11.07
C VAL A 261 19.34 -20.86 11.57
N VAL A 262 19.67 -19.57 11.48
CA VAL A 262 20.87 -18.95 12.06
C VAL A 262 20.47 -18.21 13.34
N GLU A 263 21.15 -18.53 14.44
CA GLU A 263 21.02 -17.87 15.75
C GLU A 263 21.81 -16.54 15.77
N GLU A 264 21.16 -15.45 16.19
CA GLU A 264 21.85 -14.21 16.57
C GLU A 264 22.03 -14.13 18.08
N LYS A 265 23.27 -13.86 18.52
CA LYS A 265 23.62 -13.59 19.91
C LYS A 265 23.67 -12.08 20.15
N GLY A 266 23.08 -11.67 21.27
CA GLY A 266 23.02 -10.29 21.73
C GLY A 266 24.35 -9.73 22.26
N GLY A 267 24.39 -8.40 22.35
CA GLY A 267 25.45 -7.62 22.96
C GLY A 267 24.87 -6.37 23.62
N GLU A 268 25.32 -6.11 24.84
CA GLU A 268 24.83 -5.13 25.81
C GLU A 268 25.08 -3.65 25.47
N GLN A 269 24.29 -2.80 26.13
CA GLN A 269 24.30 -1.35 26.13
C GLN A 269 25.57 -0.75 26.75
N GLN A 270 26.08 0.34 26.15
CA GLN A 270 26.87 1.35 26.85
C GLN A 270 26.50 2.78 26.41
N ALA A 271 26.73 3.70 27.34
CA ALA A 271 26.13 5.03 27.48
C ALA A 271 26.56 6.10 26.46
N VAL A 272 25.69 7.12 26.38
CA VAL A 272 25.65 8.32 25.53
C VAL A 272 26.91 9.20 25.56
N PRO A 273 27.23 9.86 24.43
CA PRO A 273 27.58 11.29 24.49
C PRO A 273 26.82 12.17 23.49
N ASN A 274 26.71 13.45 23.87
CA ASN A 274 26.03 14.61 23.24
C ASN A 274 26.42 14.98 21.79
N ASN A 275 26.63 14.03 20.89
CA ASN A 275 26.82 14.29 19.46
C ASN A 275 25.58 13.82 18.70
N VAL A 276 24.63 14.72 18.44
CA VAL A 276 23.75 14.53 17.28
C VAL A 276 24.70 14.48 16.08
N ALA A 277 24.89 13.29 15.52
CA ALA A 277 25.87 13.06 14.46
C ALA A 277 25.63 14.08 13.31
N PRO A 278 26.71 14.68 12.74
CA PRO A 278 26.61 15.64 11.64
C PRO A 278 25.77 15.17 10.43
N CYS A 279 25.50 13.86 10.33
CA CYS A 279 24.72 13.23 9.27
C CYS A 279 23.20 13.41 9.37
N LEU A 280 22.65 13.90 10.50
CA LEU A 280 21.19 14.09 10.65
C LEU A 280 20.67 15.46 10.24
N ARG A 281 21.54 16.36 9.74
CA ARG A 281 21.14 17.73 9.41
C ARG A 281 20.00 17.74 8.38
N CYS A 282 18.88 18.31 8.77
CA CYS A 282 17.74 18.55 7.90
C CYS A 282 17.56 20.04 7.60
N ASP A 283 16.67 20.39 6.69
CA ASP A 283 16.22 21.78 6.49
C ASP A 283 15.21 22.17 7.56
N TRP A 284 14.32 21.23 7.90
CA TRP A 284 13.20 21.42 8.81
C TRP A 284 13.16 20.35 9.90
N VAL A 285 12.53 20.70 11.02
CA VAL A 285 12.11 19.78 12.07
C VAL A 285 10.60 19.92 12.20
N TYR A 286 9.88 18.81 12.03
CA TYR A 286 8.43 18.73 12.19
C TYR A 286 8.10 18.07 13.53
N PHE A 287 7.52 18.84 14.43
CA PHE A 287 6.99 18.37 15.70
C PHE A 287 5.53 17.97 15.52
N ALA A 288 5.29 16.68 15.29
CA ALA A 288 3.95 16.14 15.21
C ALA A 288 3.21 16.42 16.51
N THR A 289 2.09 17.14 16.43
CA THR A 289 1.20 17.28 17.58
C THR A 289 0.59 15.91 17.85
N PRO A 290 0.53 15.45 19.11
CA PRO A 290 -0.25 14.27 19.45
C PRO A 290 -1.72 14.55 19.09
N ALA A 291 -2.16 14.05 17.94
CA ALA A 291 -3.55 13.70 17.76
C ALA A 291 -3.83 12.49 18.68
N ARG A 292 -5.06 11.94 18.66
CA ARG A 292 -5.26 10.59 19.25
C ARG A 292 -4.33 9.52 18.61
N ALA A 293 -3.74 9.84 17.47
CA ALA A 293 -2.68 9.10 16.82
C ALA A 293 -1.48 8.94 17.76
N ASP A 294 -1.05 7.70 17.96
CA ASP A 294 0.18 7.40 18.65
C ASP A 294 1.41 7.61 17.74
N GLN A 295 2.58 7.39 18.31
CA GLN A 295 3.86 7.42 17.60
C GLN A 295 3.87 6.48 16.39
N VAL A 296 3.21 5.34 16.49
CA VAL A 296 3.19 4.29 15.47
C VAL A 296 2.41 4.78 14.26
N GLY A 297 1.17 5.24 14.44
CA GLY A 297 0.35 5.75 13.34
C GLY A 297 0.97 6.94 12.62
N THR A 298 1.65 7.84 13.36
CA THR A 298 2.37 8.98 12.74
C THR A 298 3.51 8.51 11.84
N TYR A 299 4.30 7.53 12.31
CA TYR A 299 5.38 6.97 11.50
C TYR A 299 4.83 6.17 10.32
N GLU A 300 3.83 5.31 10.52
CA GLU A 300 3.22 4.50 9.47
C GLU A 300 2.65 5.36 8.34
N LEU A 301 1.99 6.47 8.64
CA LEU A 301 1.52 7.41 7.63
C LEU A 301 2.68 7.96 6.78
N ALA A 302 3.80 8.36 7.40
CA ALA A 302 4.97 8.82 6.66
C ALA A 302 5.65 7.68 5.90
N ALA A 303 5.72 6.50 6.52
CA ALA A 303 6.50 5.38 6.06
C ALA A 303 5.84 4.59 4.91
N GLN A 304 4.53 4.38 5.02
CA GLN A 304 3.74 3.55 4.11
C GLN A 304 3.06 4.42 3.06
N GLU A 305 2.46 5.54 3.49
CA GLU A 305 1.72 6.43 2.59
C GLU A 305 2.58 7.57 2.05
N GLY A 306 3.75 7.84 2.63
CA GLY A 306 4.61 8.97 2.21
C GLY A 306 3.99 10.32 2.54
N LEU A 307 3.27 10.41 3.65
CA LEU A 307 2.51 11.58 4.03
C LEU A 307 2.77 11.99 5.48
N ILE A 308 2.89 13.29 5.71
CA ILE A 308 2.82 13.87 7.06
C ILE A 308 1.54 14.71 7.12
N ALA A 309 0.53 14.21 7.83
CA ALA A 309 -0.74 14.91 7.99
C ALA A 309 -0.53 16.29 8.65
N ARG A 310 -1.00 17.34 7.98
CA ARG A 310 -0.83 18.71 8.46
C ARG A 310 -1.86 19.66 7.86
N THR A 311 -2.61 20.33 8.71
CA THR A 311 -3.44 21.48 8.30
C THR A 311 -2.56 22.63 7.80
N LEU A 312 -3.05 23.33 6.78
CA LEU A 312 -2.38 24.43 6.10
C LEU A 312 -2.85 25.79 6.60
N PHE A 313 -4.08 25.88 7.13
CA PHE A 313 -4.67 27.09 7.68
C PHE A 313 -4.94 26.98 9.18
N GLN A 314 -4.81 28.12 9.87
CA GLN A 314 -5.21 28.25 11.26
C GLN A 314 -6.73 28.25 11.38
N ASP A 315 -7.23 27.64 12.44
CA ASP A 315 -8.64 27.78 12.81
C ASP A 315 -8.86 29.20 13.34
N CYS A 316 -9.63 29.99 12.59
CA CYS A 316 -9.98 31.36 12.95
C CYS A 316 -11.49 31.56 12.73
N LYS A 317 -12.17 32.14 13.72
CA LYS A 317 -13.62 32.35 13.66
C LYS A 317 -14.04 33.31 12.56
N ASP A 318 -13.16 34.20 12.12
CA ASP A 318 -13.44 35.20 11.09
C ASP A 318 -13.16 34.60 9.70
N PRO A 319 -14.19 34.35 8.86
CA PRO A 319 -14.00 33.78 7.53
C PRO A 319 -13.25 34.72 6.57
N MET A 320 -13.15 36.02 6.87
CA MET A 320 -12.39 36.99 6.07
C MET A 320 -10.89 36.94 6.37
N LYS A 321 -10.47 36.31 7.47
CA LYS A 321 -9.08 36.24 7.93
C LYS A 321 -8.53 34.83 7.81
N TRP A 322 -8.24 34.44 6.57
CA TRP A 322 -7.49 33.22 6.33
C TRP A 322 -6.01 33.48 6.65
N GLN A 323 -5.49 32.74 7.61
CA GLN A 323 -4.08 32.77 7.95
C GLN A 323 -3.51 31.37 7.73
N SER A 324 -2.60 31.25 6.78
CA SER A 324 -1.83 30.02 6.63
C SER A 324 -1.01 29.78 7.89
N ILE A 325 -0.93 28.54 8.33
CA ILE A 325 0.02 28.12 9.35
C ILE A 325 1.43 28.50 8.91
N SER A 326 2.22 29.02 9.86
CA SER A 326 3.59 29.46 9.62
C SER A 326 4.40 28.37 8.92
N ARG A 327 5.15 28.76 7.89
CA ARG A 327 6.16 27.96 7.18
C ARG A 327 5.68 26.81 6.31
N THR A 328 4.40 26.41 6.32
CA THR A 328 3.90 25.37 5.40
C THR A 328 4.07 25.77 3.92
N GLN A 329 3.89 27.05 3.58
CA GLN A 329 4.16 27.59 2.23
C GLN A 329 5.65 27.63 1.86
N LYS A 330 6.57 27.50 2.84
CA LYS A 330 8.01 27.57 2.61
C LYS A 330 8.64 26.20 2.38
N LEU A 331 7.88 25.12 2.60
CA LEU A 331 8.32 23.77 2.29
C LEU A 331 8.41 23.61 0.78
N ALA A 332 9.53 23.09 0.30
CA ALA A 332 9.79 22.85 -1.10
C ALA A 332 10.25 21.40 -1.32
N PRO A 333 9.96 20.80 -2.49
CA PRO A 333 10.51 19.50 -2.87
C PRO A 333 12.05 19.48 -2.76
N GLN A 334 12.60 18.29 -2.50
CA GLN A 334 14.01 18.01 -2.26
C GLN A 334 14.58 18.51 -0.91
N GLN A 335 13.86 19.37 -0.18
CA GLN A 335 14.22 19.67 1.20
C GLN A 335 14.03 18.45 2.09
N THR A 336 14.67 18.47 3.25
CA THR A 336 14.64 17.39 4.24
C THR A 336 13.93 17.85 5.51
N VAL A 337 13.19 16.94 6.12
CA VAL A 337 12.45 17.16 7.37
C VAL A 337 12.74 16.04 8.35
N LEU A 338 13.08 16.40 9.59
CA LEU A 338 13.14 15.47 10.70
C LEU A 338 11.74 15.37 11.33
N LEU A 339 11.06 14.25 11.11
CA LEU A 339 9.77 13.96 11.72
C LEU A 339 9.99 13.55 13.18
N CYS A 340 9.43 14.32 14.10
CA CYS A 340 9.53 14.10 15.53
C CYS A 340 8.13 13.92 16.13
N TYR A 341 8.01 13.06 17.14
CA TYR A 341 6.77 12.86 17.89
C TYR A 341 7.04 12.89 19.39
N GLY A 342 6.10 13.43 20.15
CA GLY A 342 6.19 13.55 21.59
C GLY A 342 5.28 14.63 22.15
N GLU A 343 5.36 14.80 23.46
CA GLU A 343 4.46 15.64 24.24
C GLU A 343 5.26 16.49 25.22
N GLU A 344 4.62 17.54 25.75
CA GLU A 344 5.20 18.38 26.83
C GLU A 344 6.61 18.92 26.53
N GLY A 345 6.88 19.21 25.25
CA GLY A 345 8.18 19.75 24.81
C GLY A 345 9.29 18.70 24.67
N ARG A 346 9.02 17.42 24.95
CA ARG A 346 9.97 16.31 24.81
C ARG A 346 9.57 15.44 23.63
N TYR A 347 10.43 15.41 22.62
CA TYR A 347 10.17 14.71 21.38
C TYR A 347 11.26 13.68 21.08
N ARG A 348 10.90 12.63 20.34
CA ARG A 348 11.82 11.66 19.77
C ARG A 348 11.76 11.73 18.25
N PRO A 349 12.90 11.59 17.54
CA PRO A 349 12.87 11.48 16.10
C PRO A 349 12.24 10.15 15.70
N LEU A 350 11.36 10.18 14.72
CA LEU A 350 10.76 8.98 14.11
C LEU A 350 11.45 8.64 12.80
N ALA A 351 11.67 9.65 11.96
CA ALA A 351 12.25 9.45 10.65
C ALA A 351 12.92 10.72 10.13
N ARG A 352 13.91 10.55 9.27
CA ARG A 352 14.38 11.60 8.37
C ARG A 352 13.70 11.40 7.02
N CYS A 353 13.02 12.42 6.55
CA CYS A 353 12.28 12.35 5.29
C CYS A 353 12.78 13.42 4.31
N ARG A 354 12.74 13.09 3.01
CA ARG A 354 12.84 14.07 1.93
C ARG A 354 11.44 14.49 1.51
N ILE A 355 11.20 15.79 1.38
CA ILE A 355 9.96 16.36 0.87
C ILE A 355 9.91 16.12 -0.64
N ASP A 356 8.78 15.64 -1.14
CA ASP A 356 8.56 15.41 -2.56
C ASP A 356 7.51 16.36 -3.15
N ALA A 357 7.49 16.46 -4.47
CA ALA A 357 6.48 17.20 -5.20
C ALA A 357 5.21 16.34 -5.36
N PRO A 358 4.04 16.80 -4.88
CA PRO A 358 2.78 16.16 -5.20
C PRO A 358 2.42 16.34 -6.68
N ASP A 359 1.62 15.42 -7.21
CA ASP A 359 1.06 15.52 -8.57
C ASP A 359 0.16 16.74 -8.74
N GLN A 360 -0.60 17.04 -7.69
CA GLN A 360 -1.52 18.17 -7.60
C GLN A 360 -1.23 18.92 -6.32
N PRO A 361 -0.31 19.90 -6.35
CA PRO A 361 -0.03 20.73 -5.20
C PRO A 361 -1.28 21.50 -4.75
N VAL A 362 -1.46 21.66 -3.44
CA VAL A 362 -2.60 22.42 -2.91
C VAL A 362 -2.44 23.89 -3.30
N THR A 363 -3.47 24.40 -3.95
CA THR A 363 -3.70 25.82 -4.18
C THR A 363 -5.01 26.22 -3.52
N ALA A 364 -5.05 27.39 -2.89
CA ALA A 364 -6.24 27.88 -2.22
C ALA A 364 -6.43 29.37 -2.52
N THR A 365 -7.68 29.79 -2.74
CA THR A 365 -8.01 31.20 -2.97
C THR A 365 -9.12 31.61 -2.02
N ASN A 366 -8.91 32.69 -1.28
CA ASN A 366 -9.96 33.25 -0.42
C ASN A 366 -10.90 34.08 -1.29
N ALA A 367 -12.14 33.59 -1.47
CA ALA A 367 -13.12 34.20 -2.35
C ALA A 367 -13.46 35.66 -2.00
N ALA A 368 -13.33 36.05 -0.72
CA ALA A 368 -13.66 37.40 -0.29
C ALA A 368 -12.55 38.43 -0.54
N THR A 369 -11.28 37.99 -0.53
CA THR A 369 -10.11 38.87 -0.67
C THR A 369 -9.38 38.70 -2.00
N GLY A 370 -9.67 37.64 -2.75
CA GLY A 370 -8.93 37.24 -3.95
C GLY A 370 -7.51 36.75 -3.68
N ARG A 371 -7.07 36.67 -2.42
CA ARG A 371 -5.73 36.23 -2.06
C ARG A 371 -5.55 34.75 -2.37
N GLU A 372 -4.47 34.42 -3.07
CA GLU A 372 -4.07 33.06 -3.40
C GLU A 372 -2.94 32.58 -2.47
N TRP A 373 -2.98 31.30 -2.11
CA TRP A 373 -1.92 30.57 -1.43
C TRP A 373 -1.53 29.35 -2.25
N ARG A 374 -0.23 29.04 -2.27
CA ARG A 374 0.33 27.85 -2.92
C ARG A 374 1.18 27.07 -1.93
N PHE A 375 1.00 25.76 -1.93
CA PHE A 375 1.71 24.84 -1.05
C PHE A 375 2.38 23.76 -1.91
N PRO A 376 3.58 24.03 -2.44
CA PRO A 376 4.20 23.20 -3.48
C PRO A 376 4.61 21.81 -3.00
N ALA A 377 4.63 21.57 -1.69
CA ALA A 377 4.96 20.30 -1.06
C ALA A 377 3.74 19.56 -0.46
N CYS A 378 2.54 20.13 -0.59
CA CYS A 378 1.34 19.60 0.07
C CYS A 378 0.30 19.12 -0.94
N CYS A 379 -0.39 18.02 -0.63
CA CYS A 379 -1.52 17.51 -1.39
C CYS A 379 -2.80 17.47 -0.54
N PHE A 380 -3.94 17.29 -1.21
CA PHE A 380 -5.14 16.78 -0.58
C PHE A 380 -5.00 15.27 -0.38
N VAL A 381 -5.43 14.80 0.79
CA VAL A 381 -5.42 13.37 1.11
C VAL A 381 -6.64 12.70 0.48
N GLU A 382 -6.42 11.54 -0.15
CA GLU A 382 -7.46 10.74 -0.79
C GLU A 382 -8.51 10.23 0.21
N ASN A 383 -9.73 9.97 -0.26
CA ASN A 383 -10.88 9.65 0.61
C ASN A 383 -10.67 8.41 1.49
N GLU A 384 -10.00 7.38 0.98
CA GLU A 384 -9.74 6.14 1.72
C GLU A 384 -8.82 6.42 2.91
N LEU A 385 -7.76 7.22 2.69
CA LEU A 385 -6.83 7.64 3.72
C LEU A 385 -7.44 8.69 4.67
N ALA A 386 -8.38 9.51 4.20
CA ALA A 386 -9.11 10.48 5.02
C ALA A 386 -9.91 9.81 6.16
N GLU A 387 -10.52 8.65 5.92
CA GLU A 387 -11.23 7.91 6.97
C GLU A 387 -10.25 7.37 8.03
N TRP A 388 -9.07 6.91 7.61
CA TRP A 388 -8.04 6.47 8.54
C TRP A 388 -7.49 7.64 9.36
N LEU A 389 -7.20 8.79 8.75
CA LEU A 389 -6.77 10.01 9.45
C LEU A 389 -7.82 10.49 10.48
N MET A 390 -9.11 10.41 10.13
CA MET A 390 -10.20 10.72 11.05
C MET A 390 -10.19 9.79 12.26
N HIS A 391 -9.98 8.49 12.05
CA HIS A 391 -9.90 7.50 13.13
C HIS A 391 -8.69 7.75 14.05
N LEU A 392 -7.56 8.13 13.46
CA LEU A 392 -6.36 8.59 14.17
C LEU A 392 -6.55 9.97 14.85
N GLY A 393 -7.71 10.62 14.67
CA GLY A 393 -8.03 11.88 15.32
C GLY A 393 -7.29 13.09 14.76
N TYR A 394 -6.75 13.00 13.53
CA TYR A 394 -6.29 14.20 12.82
C TYR A 394 -7.50 15.06 12.45
N PRO A 395 -7.39 16.40 12.52
CA PRO A 395 -8.44 17.29 12.04
C PRO A 395 -8.30 17.54 10.53
N ASN A 396 -9.44 17.77 9.87
CA ASN A 396 -9.46 18.40 8.55
C ASN A 396 -8.82 19.79 8.60
N ASP A 397 -8.34 20.28 7.46
CA ASP A 397 -8.02 21.68 7.32
C ASP A 397 -9.29 22.54 7.53
N PRO A 398 -9.27 23.49 8.47
CA PRO A 398 -10.48 24.23 8.87
C PRO A 398 -11.00 25.17 7.78
N ARG A 399 -10.21 25.48 6.74
CA ARG A 399 -10.61 26.37 5.64
C ARG A 399 -10.90 25.62 4.37
N LEU A 400 -10.15 24.55 4.11
CA LEU A 400 -10.32 23.75 2.91
C LEU A 400 -11.40 22.68 3.09
N GLY A 401 -11.70 22.26 4.31
CA GLY A 401 -12.67 21.19 4.58
C GLY A 401 -12.18 19.80 4.19
N HIS A 402 -10.89 19.67 3.86
CA HIS A 402 -10.25 18.43 3.44
C HIS A 402 -9.03 18.14 4.33
N TYR A 403 -8.66 16.87 4.44
CA TYR A 403 -7.36 16.49 4.96
C TYR A 403 -6.27 16.93 3.98
N THR A 404 -5.19 17.47 4.55
CA THR A 404 -4.02 17.91 3.82
C THR A 404 -2.77 17.30 4.45
N ALA A 405 -1.78 17.04 3.62
CA ALA A 405 -0.55 16.41 4.06
C ALA A 405 0.65 16.92 3.26
N ILE A 406 1.82 16.89 3.89
CA ILE A 406 3.11 17.12 3.24
C ILE A 406 3.52 15.79 2.59
N VAL A 407 3.86 15.81 1.31
CA VAL A 407 4.36 14.61 0.62
C VAL A 407 5.82 14.40 0.96
N VAL A 408 6.14 13.20 1.45
CA VAL A 408 7.48 12.84 1.90
C VAL A 408 7.88 11.44 1.45
N ASP A 409 9.18 11.24 1.39
CA ASP A 409 9.83 9.95 1.22
C ASP A 409 10.73 9.70 2.44
N VAL A 410 10.52 8.59 3.14
CA VAL A 410 11.31 8.26 4.34
C VAL A 410 12.67 7.74 3.90
N GLU A 411 13.72 8.53 4.16
CA GLU A 411 15.10 8.18 3.82
C GLU A 411 15.77 7.35 4.93
N GLU A 412 15.38 7.58 6.19
CA GLU A 412 15.99 6.92 7.35
C GLU A 412 14.97 6.71 8.47
N ASP A 413 14.90 5.47 8.98
CA ASP A 413 14.14 5.11 10.18
C ASP A 413 14.97 5.42 11.43
N LEU A 414 14.40 6.23 12.33
CA LEU A 414 15.06 6.70 13.54
C LEU A 414 14.35 6.22 14.82
N GLN A 415 13.31 5.39 14.73
CA GLN A 415 12.49 4.98 15.88
C GLN A 415 13.29 4.25 16.97
N ASN A 416 14.37 3.56 16.58
CA ASN A 416 15.25 2.82 17.48
C ASN A 416 16.43 3.65 18.02
N ARG A 417 16.51 4.94 17.68
CA ARG A 417 17.56 5.82 18.22
C ARG A 417 17.14 6.40 19.55
N ASP A 418 17.99 6.24 20.56
CA ASP A 418 17.80 6.88 21.86
C ASP A 418 18.21 8.36 21.79
N LEU A 419 17.39 9.15 21.09
CA LEU A 419 17.59 10.58 20.91
C LEU A 419 16.37 11.34 21.43
N GLN A 420 16.63 12.38 22.21
CA GLN A 420 15.60 13.28 22.71
C GLN A 420 15.83 14.69 22.19
N ILE A 421 14.76 15.31 21.71
CA ILE A 421 14.74 16.64 21.12
C ILE A 421 13.82 17.52 21.94
N VAL A 422 14.32 18.67 22.38
CA VAL A 422 13.51 19.66 23.10
C VAL A 422 12.93 20.64 22.09
N ARG A 423 11.60 20.76 22.07
CA ARG A 423 10.93 21.71 21.16
C ARG A 423 11.12 23.15 21.68
N PRO A 424 11.63 24.08 20.86
CA PRO A 424 11.66 25.50 21.20
C PRO A 424 10.27 26.04 21.56
N LYS A 425 10.19 27.02 22.46
CA LYS A 425 8.92 27.67 22.82
C LYS A 425 8.26 28.30 21.59
N GLY A 426 6.96 28.05 21.41
CA GLY A 426 6.16 28.61 20.31
C GLY A 426 5.07 27.66 19.86
N GLN A 427 4.17 28.15 19.00
CA GLN A 427 3.06 27.36 18.45
C GLN A 427 3.40 26.67 17.12
N ASP A 428 4.51 27.04 16.48
CA ASP A 428 4.90 26.50 15.19
C ASP A 428 5.33 25.02 15.31
N ALA A 429 4.67 24.15 14.55
CA ALA A 429 5.01 22.73 14.47
C ALA A 429 6.18 22.47 13.52
N ILE A 430 6.51 23.42 12.65
CA ILE A 430 7.58 23.31 11.66
C ILE A 430 8.62 24.38 11.93
N LEU A 431 9.82 23.95 12.31
CA LEU A 431 10.92 24.85 12.66
C LEU A 431 12.12 24.61 11.74
N PRO A 432 12.84 25.67 11.29
CA PRO A 432 14.14 25.49 10.65
C PRO A 432 15.08 24.75 11.57
N TRP A 433 15.94 23.90 11.00
CA TRP A 433 16.91 23.12 11.78
C TRP A 433 17.74 23.96 12.75
N GLY A 434 18.33 25.06 12.29
CA GLY A 434 19.18 25.93 13.11
C GLY A 434 18.45 26.66 14.25
N LEU A 435 17.11 26.64 14.27
CA LEU A 435 16.33 27.14 15.41
C LEU A 435 16.16 26.08 16.51
N VAL A 436 16.16 24.80 16.13
CA VAL A 436 16.03 23.66 17.07
C VAL A 436 17.39 23.24 17.60
N PHE A 437 18.40 23.25 16.72
CA PHE A 437 19.78 22.84 17.00
C PHE A 437 20.71 24.02 16.65
N PRO A 438 20.82 25.02 17.54
CA PRO A 438 21.63 26.22 17.32
C PRO A 438 23.15 25.96 17.33
#